data_AF-A0AAT9HUF6-F1
#
_entry.id   AF-A0AAT9HUF6-F1
#
_cell.length_a   1.000
_cell.length_b   1.000
_cell.length_c   1.000
_cell.angle_alpha   90.00
_cell.angle_beta   90.00
_cell.angle_gamma   90.00
#
_symmetry.space_group_name_H-M   'P 1'
#
loop_
_entity.id
_entity.type
_entity.pdbx_description
1 polymer ?
#
loop_
_entity_poly.entity_id
_entity_poly.type
_entity_poly.pdbx_seq_one_letter_code
_entity_poly.pdbx_strand_id
1 'polypeptide(L)' 'MTILRGLAAEGHAIVMATHDVELAAELAHRVVLIAEGEVIADGPAAEVVVASPSFAPQVAKILAPQHWLTVSQVREALR' A
#
# COMPACT_ATOMS: atom_id res chain seq x y z
N MET A 1 -3.35 -3.39 -13.67
CA MET A 1 -2.58 -4.31 -12.80
C MET A 1 -3.17 -5.72 -12.81
N THR A 2 -3.36 -6.31 -13.99
CA THR A 2 -4.04 -7.61 -14.12
C THR A 2 -3.10 -8.78 -13.84
N ILE A 3 -1.81 -8.65 -14.18
CA ILE A 3 -0.83 -9.74 -14.05
C ILE A 3 -0.58 -10.10 -12.58
N LEU A 4 -0.18 -9.13 -11.75
CA LEU A 4 0.12 -9.41 -10.33
C LEU A 4 -1.12 -9.92 -9.57
N ARG A 5 -2.30 -9.36 -9.83
CA ARG A 5 -3.55 -9.85 -9.23
C ARG A 5 -3.91 -11.27 -9.71
N GLY A 6 -3.70 -11.57 -11.00
CA GLY A 6 -3.91 -12.90 -11.56
C GLY A 6 -2.99 -13.94 -10.94
N LEU A 7 -1.68 -13.67 -10.90
CA LEU A 7 -0.70 -14.56 -10.28
C LEU A 7 -1.00 -14.80 -8.80
N ALA A 8 -1.37 -13.77 -8.04
CA ALA A 8 -1.77 -13.92 -6.65
C ALA A 8 -3.04 -14.78 -6.51
N ALA A 9 -4.03 -14.60 -7.39
CA ALA A 9 -5.25 -15.42 -7.40
C ALA A 9 -4.98 -16.89 -7.76
N GLU A 10 -3.93 -17.16 -8.55
CA GLU A 10 -3.42 -18.50 -8.84
C GLU A 10 -2.60 -19.11 -7.68
N GLY A 11 -2.40 -18.37 -6.58
CA GLY A 11 -1.71 -18.85 -5.38
C GLY A 11 -0.20 -18.56 -5.35
N HIS A 12 0.32 -17.72 -6.25
CA HIS A 12 1.73 -17.34 -6.24
C HIS A 12 2.04 -16.36 -5.11
N ALA A 13 3.16 -16.60 -4.42
CA ALA A 13 3.76 -15.59 -3.55
C ALA A 13 4.49 -14.53 -4.41
N ILE A 14 4.16 -13.26 -4.20
CA ILE A 14 4.74 -12.13 -4.94
C ILE A 14 5.55 -11.27 -3.99
N VAL A 15 6.82 -11.07 -4.33
CA VAL A 15 7.68 -10.05 -3.70
C VAL A 15 7.92 -8.95 -4.72
N MET A 16 7.64 -7.72 -4.33
CA MET A 16 7.78 -6.54 -5.19
C MET A 16 8.54 -5.46 -4.43
N ALA A 17 9.54 -4.86 -5.07
CA ALA A 17 10.22 -3.66 -4.61
C ALA A 17 9.76 -2.48 -5.49
N THR A 18 9.30 -1.41 -4.86
CA THR A 18 8.80 -0.21 -5.55
C THR A 18 9.03 1.05 -4.72
N HIS A 19 9.17 2.18 -5.40
CA HIS A 19 9.10 3.52 -4.78
C HIS A 19 7.71 4.15 -4.86
N ASP A 20 6.80 3.52 -5.60
CA ASP A 20 5.42 3.95 -5.77
C ASP A 20 4.58 3.45 -4.59
N VAL A 21 4.22 4.38 -3.70
CA VAL A 21 3.45 4.08 -2.48
C VAL A 21 1.98 3.84 -2.77
N GLU A 22 1.47 4.40 -3.87
CA GLU A 22 0.13 4.16 -4.38
C GLU A 22 -0.01 2.70 -4.84
N LEU A 23 0.98 2.19 -5.57
CA LEU A 23 1.05 0.79 -5.98
C LEU A 23 1.14 -0.16 -4.77
N ALA A 24 1.96 0.19 -3.78
CA ALA A 24 2.08 -0.59 -2.54
C ALA A 24 0.73 -0.62 -1.79
N ALA A 25 0.07 0.52 -1.64
CA ALA A 25 -1.25 0.60 -1.00
C ALA A 25 -2.35 -0.15 -1.77
N GLU A 26 -2.23 -0.26 -3.09
CA GLU A 26 -3.22 -0.92 -3.94
C GLU A 26 -3.06 -2.47 -4.01
N LEU A 27 -1.83 -2.99 -3.91
CA LEU A 27 -1.55 -4.42 -4.12
C LEU A 27 -0.98 -5.15 -2.92
N ALA A 28 -0.23 -4.49 -2.05
CA ALA A 28 0.53 -5.18 -1.02
C ALA A 28 -0.37 -5.56 0.15
N HIS A 29 -0.21 -6.79 0.64
CA HIS A 29 -0.79 -7.22 1.90
C HIS A 29 0.09 -6.79 3.10
N ARG A 30 1.41 -6.86 2.91
CA ARG A 30 2.45 -6.51 3.89
C ARG A 30 3.49 -5.63 3.20
N VAL A 31 3.98 -4.61 3.91
CA VAL A 31 5.03 -3.71 3.43
C VAL A 31 6.20 -3.76 4.40
N VAL A 32 7.40 -3.80 3.85
CA VAL A 32 8.65 -3.64 4.59
C VAL A 32 9.33 -2.39 4.05
N LEU A 33 9.59 -1.41 4.92
CA LEU A 33 10.35 -0.22 4.57
C LEU A 33 11.81 -0.43 4.96
N ILE A 34 12.69 -0.17 4.00
CA ILE A 34 14.14 -0.28 4.18
C ILE A 34 14.74 1.11 3.99
N ALA A 35 15.56 1.54 4.94
CA ALA A 35 16.36 2.76 4.84
C ALA A 35 17.74 2.49 5.44
N GLU A 36 18.78 3.01 4.78
CA GLU A 36 20.17 2.90 5.25
C GLU A 36 20.64 1.45 5.52
N GLY A 37 20.09 0.48 4.77
CA GLY A 37 20.42 -0.94 4.92
C GLY A 37 19.65 -1.65 6.04
N GLU A 38 18.77 -0.94 6.76
CA GLU A 38 18.00 -1.47 7.89
C GLU A 38 16.51 -1.52 7.60
N VAL A 39 15.81 -2.48 8.21
CA VAL A 39 14.33 -2.52 8.20
C VAL A 39 13.81 -1.53 9.23
N ILE A 40 13.16 -0.46 8.75
CA ILE A 40 12.65 0.62 9.61
C ILE A 40 11.15 0.47 9.92
N ALA A 41 10.42 -0.32 9.12
CA ALA A 41 9.04 -0.68 9.40
C ALA A 41 8.69 -2.00 8.70
N ASP A 42 7.81 -2.79 9.33
CA ASP A 42 7.35 -4.07 8.82
C ASP A 42 5.96 -4.38 9.38
N GLY A 43 4.99 -4.59 8.51
CA GLY A 43 3.62 -4.86 8.92
C GLY A 43 2.59 -4.81 7.80
N PRO A 44 1.29 -4.86 8.14
CA PRO A 44 0.21 -4.70 7.19
C PRO A 44 0.39 -3.41 6.38
N ALA A 45 0.17 -3.49 5.07
CA ALA A 45 0.38 -2.33 4.18
C ALA A 45 -0.39 -1.09 4.66
N ALA A 46 -1.63 -1.30 5.11
CA ALA A 46 -2.51 -0.23 5.59
C ALA A 46 -2.00 0.52 6.83
N GLU A 47 -1.15 -0.11 7.64
CA GLU A 47 -0.56 0.51 8.83
C GLU A 47 0.78 1.16 8.48
N VAL A 48 1.60 0.46 7.69
CA VAL A 48 2.97 0.88 7.39
C VAL A 48 3.00 2.11 6.47
N VAL A 49 2.18 2.14 5.41
CA VAL A 49 2.26 3.23 4.42
C VAL A 49 1.80 4.57 5.01
N VAL A 50 0.97 4.57 6.06
CA VAL A 50 0.50 5.80 6.71
C VAL A 50 1.36 6.24 7.91
N ALA A 51 2.38 5.46 8.27
CA ALA A 51 3.24 5.74 9.43
C ALA A 51 4.06 7.05 9.29
N SER A 52 4.23 7.57 8.07
CA SER A 52 4.86 8.86 7.81
C SER A 52 4.26 9.53 6.57
N PRO A 53 4.12 10.87 6.54
CA PRO A 53 3.73 11.60 5.34
C PRO A 53 4.61 11.30 4.12
N SER A 54 5.89 10.95 4.33
CA SER A 54 6.79 10.60 3.23
C SER A 54 6.39 9.31 2.50
N PHE A 55 5.68 8.41 3.17
CA PHE A 55 5.29 7.09 2.65
C PHE A 55 3.78 6.96 2.40
N ALA A 56 3.00 7.96 2.81
CA ALA A 56 1.54 7.93 2.68
C ALA A 56 1.08 8.16 1.23
N PRO A 57 0.14 7.34 0.73
CA PRO A 57 -0.56 7.61 -0.53
C PRO A 57 -1.26 8.96 -0.49
N GLN A 58 -1.42 9.61 -1.65
CA GLN A 58 -2.05 10.93 -1.71
C GLN A 58 -3.48 10.96 -1.15
N VAL A 59 -4.25 9.89 -1.37
CA VAL A 59 -5.62 9.78 -0.84
C VAL A 59 -5.62 9.84 0.68
N ALA A 60 -4.73 9.09 1.33
CA ALA A 60 -4.61 9.08 2.79
C ALA A 60 -4.20 10.45 3.34
N LYS A 61 -3.33 11.19 2.62
CA LYS A 61 -2.92 12.55 3.01
C LYS A 61 -4.08 13.55 2.95
N ILE A 62 -4.84 13.53 1.85
CA ILE A 62 -5.91 14.50 1.60
C ILE A 62 -7.14 14.22 2.47
N LEU A 63 -7.44 12.94 2.69
CA LEU A 63 -8.62 12.49 3.42
C LEU A 63 -8.27 12.06 4.84
N ALA A 64 -7.20 12.57 5.44
CA ALA A 64 -6.97 12.36 6.86
C ALA A 64 -8.11 13.03 7.68
N PRO A 65 -8.63 12.39 8.75
CA PRO A 65 -8.19 11.15 9.39
C PRO A 65 -8.92 9.87 8.92
N GLN A 66 -9.59 9.88 7.76
CA GLN A 66 -10.26 8.69 7.24
C GLN A 66 -9.23 7.62 6.81
N HIS A 67 -9.59 6.35 6.96
CA HIS A 67 -8.68 5.21 6.73
C HIS A 67 -8.61 4.74 5.26
N TRP A 68 -8.91 5.62 4.30
CA TRP A 68 -8.85 5.26 2.87
C TRP A 68 -7.47 5.53 2.31
N LEU A 69 -6.90 4.52 1.66
CA LEU A 69 -5.57 4.55 1.05
C LEU A 69 -5.63 4.78 -0.45
N THR A 70 -6.75 4.41 -1.09
CA THR A 70 -6.89 4.42 -2.55
C THR A 70 -8.20 5.08 -2.99
N VAL A 71 -8.22 5.60 -4.23
CA VAL A 71 -9.43 6.19 -4.83
C VAL A 71 -10.56 5.16 -4.94
N SER A 72 -10.23 3.88 -5.17
CA SER A 72 -11.23 2.82 -5.25
C SER A 72 -11.97 2.62 -3.93
N GLN A 73 -11.28 2.67 -2.80
CA GLN A 73 -11.90 2.59 -1.47
C GLN A 73 -12.83 3.78 -1.20
N VAL A 74 -12.42 5.00 -1.56
CA VAL A 74 -13.26 6.20 -1.42
C VAL A 74 -14.52 6.08 -2.29
N ARG A 75 -14.35 5.65 -3.54
CA ARG A 75 -15.48 5.46 -4.47
C ARG A 75 -16.46 4.40 -3.97
N GLU A 76 -15.97 3.32 -3.37
CA GLU A 76 -16.82 2.29 -2.78
C GLU A 76 -17.63 2.82 -1.60
N ALA A 77 -17.03 3.67 -0.76
CA ALA A 77 -17.72 4.26 0.39
C ALA A 77 -18.78 5.32 0.04
N LEU A 78 -18.76 5.87 -1.18
CA LEU A 78 -19.73 6.86 -1.66
C LEU A 78 -20.92 6.25 -2.43
N ARG A 79 -20.91 4.92 -2.64
CA ARG A 79 -22.03 4.19 -3.24
C ARG A 79 -23.06 3.80 -2.19
#